data_AF-A0A954FFA0-F1
#
_entry.id   AF-A0A954FFA0-F1
#
_cell.length_a   1.000
_cell.length_b   1.000
_cell.length_c   1.000
_cell.angle_alpha   90.00
_cell.angle_beta   90.00
_cell.angle_gamma   90.00
#
_symmetry.space_group_name_H-M   'P 1'
#
loop_
_entity.id
_entity.type
_entity.pdbx_description
1 polymer ?
#
loop_
_entity_poly.entity_id
_entity_poly.type
_entity_poly.pdbx_seq_one_letter_code
_entity_poly.pdbx_strand_id
1 'polypeptide(L)'
;MSDHQTAGDLPAAFSIPAAWKGDELFTRDDWRVTLTPHHLEDIQQALETISNENLKPEQITPARFPLPHLEPVLQMIQKQLETGSGACQLQRLPVENYSATELETLFWLISVHLGTP
;
A
#
# COMPACT_ATOMS: atom_id res chain seq x y z
N MET A 1 28.55 31.51 -23.99
CA MET A 1 28.95 30.11 -23.75
C MET A 1 27.65 29.35 -23.59
N SER A 2 27.14 28.79 -24.70
CA SER A 2 25.87 28.07 -24.71
C SER A 2 26.19 26.59 -24.56
N ASP A 3 25.84 26.00 -23.42
CA ASP A 3 25.97 24.57 -23.18
C ASP A 3 24.89 23.83 -23.99
N HIS A 4 25.25 23.44 -25.22
CA HIS A 4 24.53 22.41 -25.95
C HIS A 4 24.91 21.06 -25.36
N GLN A 5 24.16 20.59 -24.37
CA GLN A 5 24.23 19.21 -23.91
C GLN A 5 23.84 18.32 -25.09
N THR A 6 24.82 17.61 -25.65
CA THR A 6 24.63 16.72 -26.80
C THR A 6 24.05 15.41 -26.27
N ALA A 7 23.03 14.85 -26.92
CA ALA A 7 22.30 13.66 -26.46
C ALA A 7 23.15 12.38 -26.24
N GLY A 8 24.46 12.42 -26.50
CA GLY A 8 25.41 11.31 -26.32
C GLY A 8 25.90 11.09 -24.88
N ASP A 9 25.69 12.05 -23.97
CA ASP A 9 26.19 11.97 -22.58
C ASP A 9 25.09 11.57 -21.56
N LEU A 10 23.90 11.19 -22.01
CA LEU A 10 22.87 10.70 -21.10
C LEU A 10 23.14 9.24 -20.70
N PRO A 11 22.95 8.87 -19.42
CA PRO A 11 23.02 7.48 -19.01
C PRO A 11 22.00 6.64 -19.77
N ALA A 12 22.31 5.35 -19.94
CA ALA A 12 21.38 4.41 -20.56
C ALA A 12 20.01 4.46 -19.89
N ALA A 13 18.95 4.36 -20.70
CA ALA A 13 17.58 4.37 -20.20
C ALA A 13 17.40 3.28 -19.13
N PHE A 14 16.83 3.68 -18.00
CA PHE A 14 16.57 2.77 -16.90
C PHE A 14 15.31 1.96 -17.21
N SER A 15 15.47 0.66 -17.42
CA SER A 15 14.40 -0.25 -17.84
C SER A 15 14.02 -1.19 -16.70
N ILE A 16 13.26 -0.69 -15.73
CA ILE A 16 12.67 -1.51 -14.66
C ILE A 16 11.15 -1.29 -14.58
N PRO A 17 10.38 -2.19 -13.96
CA PRO A 17 8.92 -2.04 -13.88
C PRO A 17 8.44 -0.74 -13.21
N ALA A 18 9.23 -0.17 -12.29
CA ALA A 18 8.94 1.11 -11.63
C ALA A 18 9.34 2.36 -12.44
N ALA A 19 9.96 2.21 -13.60
CA ALA A 19 10.39 3.32 -14.46
C ALA A 19 9.29 3.78 -15.42
N TRP A 20 8.13 4.17 -14.88
CA TRP A 20 6.98 4.65 -15.63
C TRP A 20 6.82 6.17 -15.57
N LYS A 21 6.14 6.74 -16.56
CA LYS A 21 5.62 8.12 -16.57
C LYS A 21 4.16 8.13 -16.11
N GLY A 22 3.70 9.26 -15.59
CA GLY A 22 2.44 9.32 -14.82
C GLY A 22 1.23 8.68 -15.52
N ASP A 23 1.04 8.94 -16.81
CA ASP A 23 -0.02 8.37 -17.64
C ASP A 23 0.15 6.86 -17.90
N GLU A 24 1.38 6.38 -18.06
CA GLU A 24 1.70 4.96 -18.24
C GLU A 24 1.21 4.13 -17.04
N LEU A 25 1.31 4.64 -15.81
CA LEU A 25 0.83 3.92 -14.62
C LEU A 25 -0.68 3.64 -14.70
N PHE A 26 -1.49 4.62 -15.11
CA PHE A 26 -2.95 4.47 -15.20
C PHE A 26 -3.41 3.47 -16.25
N THR A 27 -2.56 3.13 -17.24
CA THR A 27 -2.85 2.08 -18.22
C THR A 27 -2.54 0.66 -17.73
N ARG A 28 -1.89 0.53 -16.57
CA ARG A 28 -1.49 -0.75 -15.99
C ARG A 28 -2.52 -1.28 -14.99
N ASP A 29 -2.57 -2.60 -14.85
CA ASP A 29 -3.41 -3.29 -13.86
C ASP A 29 -2.62 -3.78 -12.63
N ASP A 30 -1.29 -3.82 -12.71
CA ASP A 30 -0.41 -4.41 -11.70
C ASP A 30 -0.24 -3.59 -10.41
N TRP A 31 -0.85 -2.41 -10.35
CA TRP A 31 -0.81 -1.51 -9.19
C TRP A 31 -2.18 -1.28 -8.56
N ARG A 32 -3.28 -1.81 -9.13
CA ARG A 32 -4.63 -1.63 -8.61
C ARG A 32 -5.10 -2.88 -7.89
N VAL A 33 -5.45 -2.75 -6.61
CA VAL A 33 -5.95 -3.85 -5.79
C VAL A 33 -7.34 -3.54 -5.31
N THR A 34 -8.30 -4.39 -5.69
CA THR A 34 -9.70 -4.23 -5.29
C THR A 34 -9.98 -5.01 -4.01
N LEU A 35 -10.40 -4.31 -2.94
CA LEU A 35 -10.80 -4.97 -1.70
C LEU A 35 -12.15 -5.68 -1.88
N THR A 36 -12.23 -6.88 -1.30
CA THR A 36 -13.46 -7.68 -1.23
C THR A 36 -14.16 -7.46 0.11
N PRO A 37 -15.44 -7.85 0.24
CA PRO A 37 -16.13 -7.79 1.53
C PRO A 37 -15.37 -8.52 2.66
N HIS A 38 -14.77 -9.67 2.39
CA HIS A 38 -13.97 -10.40 3.38
C HIS A 38 -12.71 -9.65 3.83
N HIS A 39 -12.08 -8.87 2.94
CA HIS A 39 -10.96 -8.01 3.34
C HIS A 39 -11.43 -6.88 4.27
N LEU A 40 -12.63 -6.35 4.02
CA LEU A 40 -13.22 -5.31 4.86
C LEU A 40 -13.66 -5.87 6.23
N GLU A 41 -14.11 -7.12 6.29
CA GLU A 41 -14.42 -7.83 7.55
C GLU A 41 -13.18 -7.93 8.44
N ASP A 42 -12.03 -8.33 7.88
CA ASP A 42 -10.76 -8.37 8.62
C ASP A 42 -10.38 -6.99 9.20
N ILE A 43 -10.49 -5.94 8.37
CA ILE A 43 -10.22 -4.55 8.79
C ILE A 43 -11.15 -4.16 9.94
N GLN A 44 -12.46 -4.40 9.80
CA GLN A 44 -13.45 -4.03 10.80
C GLN A 44 -13.19 -4.72 12.14
N GLN A 45 -12.95 -6.03 12.13
CA GLN A 45 -12.69 -6.79 13.36
C GLN A 45 -11.42 -6.30 14.08
N ALA A 46 -10.37 -5.99 13.33
CA ALA A 46 -9.13 -5.47 13.89
C ALA A 46 -9.35 -4.07 14.51
N LEU A 47 -10.02 -3.16 13.80
CA LEU A 47 -10.29 -1.81 14.29
C LEU A 47 -11.20 -1.81 15.52
N GLU A 48 -12.24 -2.64 15.54
CA GLU A 48 -13.12 -2.81 16.71
C GLU A 48 -12.30 -3.25 17.94
N THR A 49 -11.42 -4.24 17.77
CA THR A 49 -10.57 -4.73 18.87
C THR A 49 -9.59 -3.67 19.36
N ILE A 50 -8.91 -2.97 18.44
CA ILE A 50 -7.96 -1.90 18.77
C ILE A 50 -8.64 -0.77 19.54
N SER A 51 -9.83 -0.37 19.10
CA SER A 51 -10.62 0.69 19.73
C SER A 51 -11.12 0.28 21.12
N ASN A 52 -11.71 -0.92 21.23
CA ASN A 52 -12.23 -1.45 22.50
C ASN A 52 -11.15 -1.59 23.58
N GLU A 53 -9.93 -1.95 23.19
CA GLU A 53 -8.80 -2.06 24.10
C GLU A 53 -7.98 -0.76 24.25
N ASN A 54 -8.34 0.30 23.52
CA ASN A 54 -7.65 1.59 23.49
C ASN A 54 -6.13 1.44 23.25
N LEU A 55 -5.77 0.62 22.26
CA LEU A 55 -4.37 0.29 21.99
C LEU A 55 -3.67 1.40 21.23
N LYS A 56 -2.39 1.58 21.55
CA LYS A 56 -1.51 2.47 20.82
C LYS A 56 -0.89 1.78 19.60
N PRO A 57 -0.44 2.55 18.59
CA PRO A 57 0.17 2.00 17.38
C PRO A 57 1.29 0.98 17.63
N GLU A 58 2.14 1.21 18.63
CA GLU A 58 3.28 0.33 18.95
C GLU A 58 2.85 -1.07 19.45
N GLN A 59 1.58 -1.22 19.81
CA GLN A 59 0.99 -2.48 20.26
C GLN A 59 0.30 -3.26 19.12
N ILE A 60 0.21 -2.66 17.93
CA ILE A 60 -0.38 -3.25 16.73
C ILE A 60 0.74 -3.99 16.00
N THR A 61 0.65 -5.32 15.95
CA THR A 61 1.60 -6.18 15.24
C THR A 61 0.86 -7.20 14.40
N PRO A 62 1.47 -7.73 13.31
CA PRO A 62 0.83 -8.77 12.49
C PRO A 62 0.43 -10.00 13.29
N ALA A 63 1.24 -10.38 14.28
CA ALA A 63 0.98 -11.54 15.13
C ALA A 63 -0.23 -11.33 16.07
N ARG A 64 -0.49 -10.08 16.51
CA ARG A 64 -1.63 -9.75 17.35
C ARG A 64 -2.91 -9.51 16.55
N PHE A 65 -2.77 -8.95 15.35
CA PHE A 65 -3.87 -8.62 14.45
C PHE A 65 -3.71 -9.36 13.12
N PRO A 66 -3.91 -10.69 13.10
CA PRO A 66 -3.92 -11.44 11.85
C PRO A 66 -5.10 -11.00 10.99
N LEU A 67 -4.90 -10.94 9.67
CA LEU A 67 -5.91 -10.53 8.70
C LEU A 67 -6.08 -11.68 7.68
N PRO A 68 -6.80 -12.76 8.02
CA PRO A 68 -6.71 -14.03 7.29
C PRO A 68 -7.07 -13.93 5.79
N HIS A 69 -7.93 -13.01 5.40
CA HIS A 69 -8.31 -12.76 4.01
C HIS A 69 -7.46 -11.67 3.35
N LEU A 70 -7.12 -10.61 4.08
CA LEU A 70 -6.37 -9.46 3.56
C LEU A 70 -4.85 -9.68 3.56
N GLU A 71 -4.29 -10.48 4.46
CA GLU A 71 -2.85 -10.75 4.57
C GLU A 71 -2.23 -11.32 3.28
N PRO A 72 -2.82 -12.31 2.59
CA PRO A 72 -2.30 -12.76 1.29
C PRO A 72 -2.23 -11.64 0.24
N VAL A 73 -3.18 -10.70 0.30
CA VAL A 73 -3.22 -9.54 -0.59
C VAL A 73 -2.15 -8.52 -0.21
N LEU A 74 -1.92 -8.29 1.09
CA LEU A 74 -0.86 -7.41 1.56
C LEU A 74 0.54 -7.96 1.24
N GLN A 75 0.75 -9.29 1.34
CA GLN A 75 2.00 -9.93 0.90
C GLN A 75 2.22 -9.78 -0.61
N MET A 76 1.16 -9.93 -1.41
CA MET A 76 1.22 -9.63 -2.85
C MET A 76 1.60 -8.17 -3.10
N ILE A 77 0.99 -7.23 -2.37
CA ILE A 77 1.28 -5.79 -2.47
C ILE A 77 2.73 -5.50 -2.11
N GLN A 78 3.23 -6.02 -0.99
CA GLN A 78 4.63 -5.87 -0.58
C GLN A 78 5.58 -6.26 -1.73
N LYS A 79 5.37 -7.43 -2.32
CA LYS A 79 6.17 -7.88 -3.47
C LYS A 79 6.07 -6.95 -4.69
N GLN A 80 4.87 -6.44 -4.99
CA GLN A 80 4.68 -5.49 -6.10
C GLN A 80 5.34 -4.13 -5.83
N LEU A 81 5.37 -3.68 -4.58
CA LEU A 81 6.09 -2.47 -4.20
C LEU A 81 7.61 -2.64 -4.37
N GLU A 82 8.15 -3.81 -4.10
CA GLU A 82 9.60 -4.07 -4.21
C GLU A 82 10.06 -4.37 -5.64
N THR A 83 9.24 -5.05 -6.44
CA THR A 83 9.66 -5.62 -7.73
C THR A 83 8.82 -5.20 -8.93
N GLY A 84 7.66 -4.60 -8.69
CA GLY A 84 6.70 -4.19 -9.70
C GLY A 84 6.74 -2.69 -9.97
N SER A 85 5.56 -2.09 -10.13
CA SER A 85 5.41 -0.65 -10.38
C SER A 85 6.00 0.24 -9.28
N GLY A 86 6.29 -0.30 -8.09
CA GLY A 86 6.69 0.49 -6.93
C GLY A 86 5.53 1.28 -6.32
N ALA A 87 4.29 1.03 -6.77
CA ALA A 87 3.09 1.73 -6.34
C ALA A 87 1.92 0.75 -6.18
N CYS A 88 0.98 1.09 -5.30
CA CYS A 88 -0.26 0.35 -5.13
C CYS A 88 -1.41 1.32 -4.81
N GLN A 89 -2.58 1.07 -5.38
CA GLN A 89 -3.84 1.69 -5.02
C GLN A 89 -4.79 0.61 -4.48
N LEU A 90 -5.09 0.69 -3.19
CA LEU A 90 -6.20 -0.04 -2.59
C LEU A 90 -7.53 0.65 -2.96
N GLN A 91 -8.41 -0.09 -3.62
CA GLN A 91 -9.71 0.39 -4.06
C GLN A 91 -10.83 -0.20 -3.22
N ARG A 92 -11.96 0.54 -3.15
CA ARG A 92 -13.20 0.16 -2.45
C ARG A 92 -13.08 0.09 -0.92
N LEU A 93 -12.07 0.72 -0.34
CA LEU A 93 -12.09 1.05 1.07
C LEU A 93 -13.12 2.19 1.29
N PRO A 94 -14.19 1.99 2.07
CA PRO A 94 -15.22 3.01 2.29
C PRO A 94 -14.73 4.02 3.33
N VAL A 95 -13.77 4.87 2.95
CA VAL A 95 -13.07 5.81 3.84
C VAL A 95 -14.00 6.73 4.61
N GLU A 96 -15.16 7.05 4.04
CA GLU A 96 -16.22 7.87 4.62
C GLU A 96 -16.89 7.23 5.85
N ASN A 97 -16.74 5.92 6.05
CA ASN A 97 -17.31 5.20 7.20
C ASN A 97 -16.43 5.26 8.45
N TYR A 98 -15.23 5.85 8.36
CA TYR A 98 -14.24 5.85 9.43
C TYR A 98 -13.99 7.28 9.92
N SER A 99 -13.80 7.42 11.23
CA SER A 99 -13.24 8.63 11.82
C SER A 99 -11.77 8.82 11.42
N ALA A 100 -11.24 10.02 11.60
CA ALA A 100 -9.83 10.31 11.34
C ALA A 100 -8.89 9.37 12.14
N THR A 101 -9.21 9.13 13.42
CA THR A 101 -8.42 8.23 14.28
C THR A 101 -8.49 6.76 13.81
N GLU A 102 -9.64 6.32 13.31
CA GLU A 102 -9.76 4.97 12.73
C GLU A 102 -8.98 4.85 11.42
N LEU A 103 -8.96 5.89 10.59
CA LEU A 103 -8.14 5.93 9.36
C LEU A 103 -6.64 5.91 9.68
N GLU A 104 -6.19 6.65 10.69
CA GLU A 104 -4.80 6.58 11.17
C GLU A 104 -4.44 5.18 11.67
N THR A 105 -5.33 4.58 12.46
CA THR A 105 -5.15 3.21 12.97
C THR A 105 -5.12 2.19 11.85
N LEU A 106 -6.01 2.32 10.86
CA LEU A 106 -6.06 1.46 9.68
C LEU A 106 -4.79 1.58 8.84
N PHE A 107 -4.31 2.81 8.62
CA PHE A 107 -3.04 3.04 7.92
C PHE A 107 -1.89 2.33 8.63
N TRP A 108 -1.81 2.45 9.95
CA TRP A 108 -0.78 1.76 10.75
C TRP A 108 -0.93 0.24 10.69
N LEU A 109 -2.15 -0.28 10.84
CA LEU A 109 -2.46 -1.71 10.73
C LEU A 109 -2.00 -2.28 9.38
N ILE A 110 -2.27 -1.59 8.26
CA ILE A 110 -1.79 -2.01 6.95
C ILE A 110 -0.25 -1.95 6.89
N SER A 111 0.35 -0.88 7.42
CA SER A 111 1.80 -0.65 7.35
C SER A 111 2.61 -1.74 8.05
N VAL A 112 2.18 -2.19 9.24
CA VAL A 112 2.87 -3.27 9.97
C VAL A 112 2.82 -4.62 9.27
N HIS A 113 1.83 -4.83 8.39
CA HIS A 113 1.72 -6.03 7.55
C HIS A 113 2.52 -5.92 6.25
N LEU A 114 2.87 -4.71 5.82
CA LEU A 114 3.73 -4.47 4.65
C LEU A 114 5.22 -4.42 5.00
N GLY A 115 5.57 -4.13 6.25
CA GLY A 115 6.96 -4.04 6.68
C GLY A 115 7.09 -3.47 8.10
N THR A 116 8.21 -2.79 8.35
CA THR A 116 8.45 -2.08 9.61
C THR A 116 8.17 -0.59 9.41
N PRO A 117 7.10 -0.03 10.01
CA PRO A 117 6.77 1.39 9.92
C PRO A 117 7.70 2.30 10.73
#